data_AF-A0A7K4DUG2-F1
#
_entry.id   AF-A0A7K4DUG2-F1
#
_cell.length_a   1.000
_cell.length_b   1.000
_cell.length_c   1.000
_cell.angle_alpha   90.00
_cell.angle_beta   90.00
_cell.angle_gamma   90.00
#
_symmetry.space_group_name_H-M   'P 1'
#
loop_
_entity.id
_entity.type
_entity.pdbx_description
1 polymer ?
#
loop_
_entity_poly.entity_id
_entity_poly.type
_entity_poly.pdbx_seq_one_letter_code
_entity_poly.pdbx_strand_id
1 'polypeptide(L)'
;MVKNDPFANATKQVNDACDVLGIKDKGIREYLAMPNKVLRVKIPVKMDNGKIRIFTGFRSQHNNDRGPYKGGIRYFNPDGGVEYMEREVMA
;
A
#
# COMPACT_ATOMS: atom_id res chain seq x y z
N MET A 1 21.29 3.31 -7.26
CA MET A 1 20.11 3.88 -7.94
C MET A 1 19.07 4.18 -6.87
N VAL A 2 18.60 5.42 -6.78
CA VAL A 2 17.55 5.80 -5.81
C VAL A 2 16.32 4.96 -6.14
N LYS A 3 15.99 3.99 -5.27
CA LYS A 3 14.79 3.16 -5.39
C LYS A 3 13.63 4.11 -5.10
N ASN A 4 12.92 4.58 -6.14
CA ASN A 4 11.76 5.46 -5.99
C ASN A 4 10.76 4.79 -5.04
N ASP A 5 10.63 5.34 -3.84
CA ASP A 5 9.81 4.81 -2.77
C ASP A 5 8.37 5.35 -2.91
N PRO A 6 7.40 4.52 -3.33
CA PRO A 6 6.04 4.98 -3.58
C PRO A 6 5.40 5.61 -2.35
N PHE A 7 5.67 5.04 -1.17
CA PHE A 7 5.09 5.53 0.08
C PHE A 7 5.61 6.92 0.45
N ALA A 8 6.92 7.13 0.30
CA ALA A 8 7.52 8.44 0.56
C ALA A 8 6.95 9.51 -0.37
N ASN A 9 6.77 9.17 -1.66
CA ASN A 9 6.18 10.07 -2.64
C ASN A 9 4.71 10.41 -2.31
N ALA A 10 3.89 9.42 -1.98
CA ALA A 10 2.50 9.62 -1.57
C ALA A 10 2.39 10.45 -0.28
N THR A 11 3.23 10.15 0.71
CA THR A 11 3.30 10.89 1.99
C THR A 11 3.67 12.35 1.77
N LYS A 12 4.59 12.63 0.84
CA LYS A 12 4.92 14.00 0.46
C LYS A 12 3.69 14.72 -0.10
N GLN A 13 2.95 14.10 -1.01
CA GLN A 13 1.75 14.70 -1.61
C GLN A 13 0.66 15.00 -0.57
N VAL A 14 0.45 14.09 0.40
CA VAL A 14 -0.49 14.32 1.51
C VAL A 14 -0.06 15.53 2.35
N ASN A 15 1.24 15.63 2.68
CA ASN A 15 1.76 16.76 3.44
C ASN A 15 1.65 18.09 2.68
N ASP A 16 2.00 18.10 1.39
CA ASP A 16 1.86 19.28 0.54
C ASP A 16 0.37 19.75 0.52
N ALA A 17 -0.58 18.82 0.43
CA ALA A 17 -2.02 19.15 0.50
C ALA A 17 -2.45 19.68 1.88
N CYS A 18 -1.90 19.12 2.96
CA CYS A 18 -2.16 19.59 4.32
C CYS A 18 -1.62 21.02 4.55
N ASP A 19 -0.50 21.37 3.92
CA ASP A 19 0.05 22.73 3.95
C ASP A 19 -0.89 23.72 3.27
N VAL A 20 -1.42 23.38 2.11
CA VAL A 20 -2.42 24.20 1.38
C VAL A 20 -3.70 24.38 2.20
N LEU A 21 -4.16 23.34 2.88
CA LEU A 21 -5.36 23.38 3.72
C LEU A 21 -5.14 23.97 5.12
N GLY A 22 -3.90 24.30 5.49
CA GLY A 22 -3.56 24.85 6.80
C GLY A 22 -3.70 23.86 7.96
N ILE A 23 -3.72 22.56 7.69
CA ILE A 23 -3.81 21.50 8.72
C ILE A 23 -2.45 21.40 9.40
N LYS A 24 -2.25 22.00 10.57
CA LYS A 24 -0.95 21.99 11.29
C LYS A 24 -0.80 20.84 12.28
N ASP A 25 -1.90 20.19 12.62
CA ASP A 25 -1.89 19.09 13.59
C ASP A 25 -1.11 17.89 13.03
N LYS A 26 -0.08 17.47 13.77
CA LYS A 26 0.80 16.37 13.35
C LYS A 26 0.10 15.01 13.42
N GLY A 27 -0.78 14.82 14.40
CA GLY A 27 -1.53 13.58 14.55
C GLY A 27 -2.51 13.38 13.39
N ILE A 28 -3.18 14.45 12.96
CA ILE A 28 -4.05 14.41 11.77
C ILE A 28 -3.24 14.11 10.51
N ARG A 29 -2.08 14.76 10.32
CA ARG A 29 -1.22 14.49 9.15
C ARG A 29 -0.72 13.05 9.11
N GLU A 30 -0.27 12.53 10.24
CA GLU A 30 0.19 11.14 10.35
C GLU A 30 -0.96 10.15 10.10
N TYR A 31 -2.14 10.43 10.67
CA TYR A 31 -3.35 9.63 10.44
C TYR A 31 -3.76 9.60 8.97
N LEU A 32 -3.67 10.73 8.25
CA LEU A 32 -3.98 10.78 6.82
C LEU A 32 -2.93 10.07 5.96
N ALA A 33 -1.67 10.04 6.40
CA ALA A 33 -0.56 9.42 5.68
C ALA A 33 -0.50 7.89 5.87
N MET A 34 -0.92 7.38 7.02
CA MET A 34 -0.82 5.95 7.36
C MET A 34 -2.11 5.19 7.04
N PRO A 35 -2.04 4.01 6.39
CA PRO A 35 -3.22 3.20 6.18
C PRO A 35 -3.73 2.59 7.50
N ASN A 36 -5.06 2.56 7.68
CA ASN A 36 -5.71 1.92 8.82
C ASN A 36 -5.32 0.43 8.96
N LYS A 37 -5.13 -0.27 7.84
CA LYS A 37 -4.75 -1.69 7.85
C LYS A 37 -4.04 -2.11 6.57
N VAL A 38 -2.99 -2.91 6.73
CA VAL A 38 -2.34 -3.65 5.64
C VAL A 38 -2.34 -5.14 5.97
N LEU A 39 -2.88 -5.95 5.07
CA LEU A 39 -2.89 -7.41 5.16
C LEU A 39 -1.84 -7.99 4.21
N ARG A 40 -1.01 -8.89 4.72
CA ARG A 40 -0.10 -9.74 3.94
C ARG A 40 -0.51 -11.19 4.10
N VAL A 41 -0.75 -11.88 3.00
CA VAL A 41 -1.27 -13.25 2.99
C VAL A 41 -0.43 -14.17 2.11
N LYS A 42 -0.39 -15.45 2.47
CA LYS A 42 0.12 -16.53 1.62
C LYS A 42 -1.05 -17.17 0.89
N ILE A 43 -0.96 -17.29 -0.43
CA ILE A 43 -2.00 -17.85 -1.30
C ILE A 43 -1.41 -19.10 -1.97
N PRO A 44 -1.62 -20.30 -1.41
CA PRO A 44 -1.20 -21.55 -2.05
C PRO A 44 -2.14 -21.88 -3.22
N VAL A 45 -1.57 -22.16 -4.38
CA VAL A 45 -2.31 -22.51 -5.60
C VAL A 45 -1.78 -23.82 -6.14
N LYS A 46 -2.67 -24.75 -6.48
CA LYS A 46 -2.32 -25.97 -7.22
C LYS A 46 -2.20 -25.62 -8.70
N MET A 47 -1.03 -25.78 -9.25
CA MET A 47 -0.72 -25.51 -10.65
C MET A 47 -1.18 -26.69 -11.53
N ASP A 48 -1.25 -26.46 -12.85
CA ASP A 48 -1.68 -27.48 -13.81
C ASP A 48 -0.81 -28.75 -13.80
N ASN A 49 0.47 -28.62 -13.47
CA ASN A 49 1.40 -29.75 -13.30
C ASN A 49 1.26 -30.50 -11.96
N GLY A 50 0.24 -30.18 -11.16
CA GLY A 50 -0.04 -30.79 -9.87
C GLY A 50 0.81 -30.26 -8.70
N LYS A 51 1.83 -29.44 -8.93
CA LYS A 51 2.66 -28.84 -7.87
C LYS A 51 1.93 -27.67 -7.20
N ILE A 52 2.22 -27.45 -5.91
CA ILE A 52 1.75 -26.26 -5.18
C ILE A 52 2.76 -25.13 -5.37
N ARG A 53 2.27 -23.94 -5.75
CA ARG A 53 3.03 -22.68 -5.72
C ARG A 53 2.39 -21.74 -4.70
N ILE A 54 3.22 -21.12 -3.85
CA ILE A 54 2.76 -20.13 -2.87
C ILE A 54 3.01 -18.74 -3.43
N PHE A 55 1.96 -17.94 -3.55
CA PHE A 55 2.02 -16.53 -3.89
C PHE A 55 1.89 -15.67 -2.63
N THR A 56 2.49 -14.48 -2.66
CA THR A 56 2.27 -13.46 -1.61
C THR A 56 1.24 -12.48 -2.13
N GLY A 57 0.15 -12.29 -1.37
CA GLY A 57 -0.87 -11.29 -1.66
C GLY A 57 -0.86 -10.17 -0.63
N PHE A 58 -1.31 -8.99 -1.05
CA PHE A 58 -1.44 -7.82 -0.19
C PHE A 58 -2.81 -7.17 -0.33
N ARG A 59 -3.31 -6.58 0.76
CA ARG A 59 -4.47 -5.68 0.72
C ARG A 59 -4.26 -4.51 1.67
N SER A 60 -4.27 -3.30 1.11
CA SER A 60 -4.30 -2.06 1.87
C SER A 60 -5.72 -1.54 2.02
N GLN A 61 -6.02 -1.04 3.21
CA GLN A 61 -7.27 -0.39 3.60
C GLN A 61 -6.88 0.94 4.23
N HIS A 62 -6.79 1.99 3.41
CA HIS A 62 -6.17 3.25 3.82
C HIS A 62 -7.01 4.04 4.83
N ASN A 63 -8.19 4.47 4.43
CA ASN A 63 -9.10 5.23 5.28
C ASN A 63 -10.56 4.94 4.87
N ASN A 64 -11.46 4.79 5.84
CA ASN A 64 -12.88 4.52 5.65
C ASN A 64 -13.80 5.52 6.35
N ASP A 65 -13.31 6.71 6.71
CA ASP A 65 -14.08 7.72 7.44
C ASP A 65 -15.33 8.18 6.66
N ARG A 66 -15.29 8.02 5.33
CA ARG A 66 -16.40 8.34 4.42
C ARG A 66 -17.21 7.13 3.96
N GLY A 67 -16.97 5.93 4.50
CA GLY A 67 -17.68 4.71 4.13
C GLY A 67 -16.77 3.56 3.68
N PRO A 68 -17.33 2.51 3.05
CA PRO A 68 -16.58 1.29 2.70
C PRO A 68 -15.34 1.55 1.82
N TYR A 69 -14.27 0.81 2.08
CA TYR A 69 -13.03 0.89 1.28
C TYR A 69 -13.28 0.54 -0.20
N LYS A 70 -12.59 1.25 -1.09
CA LYS A 70 -12.62 0.97 -2.54
C LYS A 70 -11.20 0.97 -3.13
N GLY A 71 -10.89 -0.03 -3.94
CA GLY A 71 -9.60 -0.15 -4.62
C GLY A 71 -9.52 -1.42 -5.47
N GLY A 72 -8.75 -1.36 -6.55
CA GLY A 72 -8.57 -2.47 -7.49
C GLY A 72 -7.70 -3.61 -6.94
N ILE A 73 -7.39 -4.56 -7.81
CA ILE A 73 -6.46 -5.67 -7.58
C ILE A 73 -5.47 -5.68 -8.74
N ARG A 74 -4.19 -5.84 -8.46
CA ARG A 74 -3.14 -5.91 -9.49
C ARG A 74 -2.38 -7.23 -9.35
N TYR A 75 -2.04 -7.83 -10.48
CA TYR A 75 -1.02 -8.86 -10.53
C TYR A 75 0.30 -8.20 -10.89
N PHE A 76 1.31 -8.44 -10.07
CA PHE A 76 2.60 -7.80 -10.21
C PHE A 76 3.67 -8.87 -10.35
N ASN A 77 4.56 -8.68 -11.34
CA ASN A 77 5.73 -9.52 -11.53
C ASN A 77 6.94 -8.60 -11.26
N PRO A 78 7.67 -8.75 -10.13
CA PRO A 78 8.49 -7.65 -9.68
C PRO A 78 9.87 -7.64 -10.33
N ASP A 79 10.25 -6.50 -10.91
CA ASP A 79 11.58 -5.96 -10.59
C ASP A 79 11.50 -5.39 -9.16
N GLY A 80 12.39 -5.82 -8.25
CA GLY A 80 12.45 -5.31 -6.86
C GLY A 80 11.70 -6.10 -5.78
N GLY A 81 10.98 -7.15 -6.15
CA GLY A 81 10.46 -8.20 -5.25
C GLY A 81 9.34 -7.78 -4.27
N VAL A 82 9.18 -8.60 -3.24
CA VAL A 82 8.19 -8.42 -2.14
C VAL A 82 8.41 -7.11 -1.38
N GLU A 83 9.65 -6.67 -1.22
CA GLU A 83 10.00 -5.44 -0.51
C GLU A 83 9.45 -4.19 -1.21
N TYR A 84 9.48 -4.15 -2.56
CA TYR A 84 8.84 -3.06 -3.30
C TYR A 84 7.34 -3.01 -3.03
N MET A 85 6.67 -4.17 -3.05
CA MET A 85 5.24 -4.27 -2.78
C MET A 85 4.89 -3.82 -1.37
N GLU A 86 5.74 -4.10 -0.38
CA GLU A 86 5.53 -3.62 1.00
C GLU A 86 5.56 -2.09 1.10
N ARG A 87 6.29 -1.40 0.21
CA ARG A 87 6.22 0.06 0.10
C ARG A 87 5.03 0.54 -0.73
N GLU A 88 4.71 -0.15 -1.82
CA GLU A 88 3.56 0.22 -2.69
C GLU A 88 2.23 0.12 -1.92
N VAL A 89 2.04 -0.91 -1.10
CA VAL A 89 0.77 -1.12 -0.37
C VAL A 89 0.57 -0.13 0.78
N MET A 90 1.63 0.55 1.20
CA MET A 90 1.54 1.62 2.20
C MET A 90 1.14 2.95 1.57
N ALA A 91 1.46 3.15 0.28
CA ALA A 91 1.21 4.37 -0.49
C ALA A 91 -0.28 4.53 -0.85
#